data_AF-A0A0V0WCX9-F1
#
_entry.id   AF-A0A0V0WCX9-F1
#
_cell.length_a   1.000
_cell.length_b   1.000
_cell.length_c   1.000
_cell.angle_alpha   90.00
_cell.angle_beta   90.00
_cell.angle_gamma   90.00
#
_symmetry.space_group_name_H-M   'P 1'
#
loop_
_entity.id
_entity.type
_entity.pdbx_description
1 polymer ?
#
loop_
_entity_poly.entity_id
_entity_poly.type
_entity_poly.pdbx_seq_one_letter_code
_entity_poly.pdbx_strand_id
1 'polypeptide(L)'
;MNTDTDHMGKSEGKVLESTLALIKSNALHLAEEIEKEIIQRDLTIAKKKTVRLNEEQCIDFYMDMARSASFDQVVRQLSSGEAIAMVLEGRRAIGTWKNIIQKLDNAPFENYHQLHVDKECLHASDDYFKARREIQFIFPEVQLVPWNEEVQHYLQEEVIPTMSRALEELARTNPIDPLKWLASWLWRHDPQRGESTIADDY
;
A
#
# COMPACT_ATOMS: atom_id res chain seq x y z
N MET A 1 26.39 4.32 -44.73
CA MET A 1 25.07 4.36 -44.07
C MET A 1 24.91 3.05 -43.33
N ASN A 2 25.13 3.05 -42.02
CA ASN A 2 24.73 1.95 -41.16
C ASN A 2 24.01 2.60 -39.99
N THR A 3 22.75 2.23 -39.85
CA THR A 3 21.80 2.76 -38.88
C THR A 3 22.07 2.18 -37.51
N ASP A 4 22.06 3.09 -36.54
CA ASP A 4 22.01 2.91 -35.10
C ASP A 4 21.20 1.69 -34.64
N THR A 5 21.82 0.90 -33.78
CA THR A 5 21.10 0.21 -32.70
C THR A 5 21.80 0.57 -31.41
N ASP A 6 21.40 1.73 -30.88
CA ASP A 6 21.76 2.18 -29.55
C ASP A 6 21.04 1.26 -28.55
N HIS A 7 21.74 0.22 -28.10
CA HIS A 7 21.36 -0.54 -26.92
C HIS A 7 21.64 0.34 -25.69
N MET A 8 20.81 1.35 -25.47
CA MET A 8 20.72 2.01 -24.18
C MET A 8 20.27 0.98 -23.16
N GLY A 9 21.21 0.54 -22.32
CA GLY A 9 20.90 -0.17 -21.10
C GLY A 9 19.90 0.63 -20.30
N LYS A 10 18.66 0.13 -20.20
CA LYS A 10 17.72 0.61 -19.18
C LYS A 10 18.39 0.36 -17.85
N SER A 11 18.69 1.44 -17.12
CA SER A 11 19.03 1.36 -15.71
C SER A 11 18.03 0.44 -15.02
N GLU A 12 18.49 -0.58 -14.31
CA GLU A 12 17.68 -1.45 -13.46
C GLU A 12 17.09 -0.62 -12.30
N GLY A 13 16.09 0.20 -12.62
CA GLY A 13 15.27 0.88 -11.65
C GLY A 13 14.35 -0.15 -11.02
N LYS A 14 14.54 -0.43 -9.74
CA LYS A 14 13.61 -1.23 -8.94
C LYS A 14 12.20 -0.63 -9.10
N VAL A 15 11.24 -1.43 -9.55
CA VAL A 15 9.85 -0.96 -9.69
C VAL A 15 9.23 -0.95 -8.30
N LEU A 16 8.81 0.23 -7.84
CA LEU A 16 8.22 0.39 -6.50
C LEU A 16 6.70 0.49 -6.62
N GLU A 17 6.00 -0.06 -5.62
CA GLU A 17 4.55 0.10 -5.52
C GLU A 17 4.24 1.54 -5.08
N SER A 18 3.20 2.14 -5.66
CA SER A 18 2.70 3.46 -5.28
C SER A 18 1.32 3.37 -4.59
N THR A 19 1.11 4.19 -3.56
CA THR A 19 -0.22 4.34 -2.91
C THR A 19 -0.54 5.80 -2.61
N LEU A 20 -1.83 6.13 -2.52
CA LEU A 20 -2.28 7.42 -2.02
C LEU A 20 -2.39 7.37 -0.49
N ALA A 21 -1.81 8.36 0.18
CA ALA A 21 -2.05 8.65 1.58
C ALA A 21 -2.73 10.01 1.73
N LEU A 22 -3.79 10.08 2.54
CA LEU A 22 -4.38 11.35 2.97
C LEU A 22 -4.29 11.50 4.49
N ILE A 23 -3.89 12.69 4.92
CA ILE A 23 -4.04 13.17 6.30
C ILE A 23 -5.18 14.17 6.30
N LYS A 24 -6.31 13.82 6.92
CA LYS A 24 -7.51 14.68 6.94
C LYS A 24 -7.36 15.84 7.92
N SER A 25 -8.29 16.79 7.87
CA SER A 25 -8.30 18.04 8.65
C SER A 25 -8.07 17.83 10.16
N ASN A 26 -8.63 16.77 10.73
CA ASN A 26 -8.53 16.42 12.15
C ASN A 26 -7.16 15.89 12.59
N ALA A 27 -6.25 15.54 11.66
CA ALA A 27 -4.90 15.07 11.96
C ALA A 27 -3.77 15.92 11.36
N LEU A 28 -4.08 17.06 10.73
CA LEU A 28 -3.06 17.94 10.13
C LEU A 28 -2.00 18.42 11.11
N HIS A 29 -2.37 18.61 12.38
CA HIS A 29 -1.46 19.04 13.44
C HIS A 29 -0.41 17.98 13.82
N LEU A 30 -0.54 16.74 13.34
CA LEU A 30 0.40 15.62 13.50
C LEU A 30 1.07 15.22 12.18
N ALA A 31 0.95 16.04 11.13
CA ALA A 31 1.44 15.68 9.81
C ALA A 31 2.95 15.39 9.79
N GLU A 32 3.75 16.17 10.52
CA GLU A 32 5.19 15.95 10.59
C GLU A 32 5.56 14.62 11.26
N GLU A 33 4.86 14.23 12.32
CA GLU A 33 5.03 12.94 12.99
C GLU A 33 4.62 11.77 12.11
N ILE A 34 3.48 11.90 11.41
CA ILE A 34 3.01 10.87 10.46
C ILE A 34 4.01 10.71 9.32
N GLU A 35 4.55 11.81 8.78
CA GLU A 35 5.57 11.78 7.75
C GLU A 35 6.88 11.13 8.22
N LYS A 36 7.27 11.36 9.49
CA LYS A 36 8.41 10.66 10.10
C LYS A 36 8.17 9.15 10.17
N GLU A 37 6.99 8.69 10.58
CA GLU A 37 6.64 7.25 10.59
C GLU A 37 6.65 6.63 9.19
N ILE A 38 6.18 7.37 8.17
CA ILE A 38 6.24 6.95 6.76
C ILE A 38 7.69 6.70 6.34
N ILE A 39 8.58 7.67 6.61
CA ILE A 39 10.00 7.57 6.24
C ILE A 39 10.71 6.46 7.04
N GLN A 40 10.41 6.30 8.33
CA GLN A 40 10.96 5.24 9.17
C GLN A 40 10.57 3.82 8.74
N ARG A 41 9.51 3.69 7.92
CA ARG A 41 9.07 2.41 7.33
C ARG A 41 9.49 2.26 5.86
N ASP A 42 10.55 2.97 5.47
CA ASP A 42 11.17 2.91 4.14
C ASP A 42 10.22 3.26 2.99
N LEU A 43 9.20 4.08 3.26
CA LEU A 43 8.38 4.69 2.22
C LEU A 43 8.93 6.07 1.85
N THR A 44 8.97 6.34 0.54
CA THR A 44 9.34 7.64 -0.02
C THR A 44 8.08 8.46 -0.28
N ILE A 45 8.08 9.73 0.10
CA ILE A 45 7.03 10.70 -0.28
C ILE A 45 7.40 11.30 -1.63
N ALA A 46 6.89 10.72 -2.72
CA ALA A 46 7.23 11.13 -4.08
C ALA A 46 6.53 12.44 -4.50
N LYS A 47 5.32 12.66 -4.00
CA LYS A 47 4.55 13.90 -4.17
C LYS A 47 3.82 14.24 -2.88
N LYS A 48 3.62 15.52 -2.63
CA LYS A 48 2.85 16.05 -1.50
C LYS A 48 2.17 17.35 -1.91
N LYS A 49 0.90 17.53 -1.55
CA LYS A 49 0.21 18.83 -1.62
C LYS A 49 -0.94 18.91 -0.64
N THR A 50 -1.26 20.13 -0.20
CA THR A 50 -2.53 20.40 0.48
C THR A 50 -3.65 20.41 -0.55
N VAL A 51 -4.75 19.73 -0.25
CA VAL A 51 -5.96 19.67 -1.08
C VAL A 51 -7.16 20.09 -0.26
N ARG A 52 -8.17 20.64 -0.94
CA ARG A 52 -9.49 20.90 -0.37
C ARG A 52 -10.53 20.43 -1.37
N LEU A 53 -11.11 19.26 -1.10
CA LEU A 53 -12.14 18.67 -1.95
C LEU A 53 -13.50 19.16 -1.51
N ASN A 54 -14.34 19.52 -2.46
CA ASN A 54 -15.75 19.78 -2.18
C ASN A 54 -16.52 18.44 -1.98
N GLU A 55 -17.79 18.52 -1.58
CA GLU A 55 -18.60 17.33 -1.32
C GLU A 55 -18.78 16.44 -2.56
N GLU A 56 -19.03 17.04 -3.74
CA GLU A 56 -19.18 16.32 -5.01
C GLU A 56 -17.90 15.53 -5.38
N GLN A 57 -16.74 16.17 -5.24
CA GLN A 57 -15.45 15.52 -5.45
C GLN A 57 -15.19 14.39 -4.45
N CYS A 58 -15.64 14.53 -3.20
CA CYS A 58 -15.53 13.46 -2.20
C CYS A 58 -16.46 12.28 -2.51
N ILE A 59 -17.67 12.55 -3.02
CA ILE A 59 -18.61 11.52 -3.50
C ILE A 59 -17.97 10.73 -4.63
N ASP A 60 -17.40 11.41 -5.63
CA ASP A 60 -16.70 10.76 -6.74
C ASP A 60 -15.50 9.94 -6.27
N PHE A 61 -14.71 10.49 -5.34
CA PHE A 61 -13.55 9.81 -4.76
C PHE A 61 -13.93 8.52 -4.03
N TYR A 62 -15.02 8.53 -3.26
CA TYR A 62 -15.49 7.38 -2.46
C TYR A 62 -16.57 6.53 -3.16
N MET A 63 -16.83 6.71 -4.46
CA MET A 63 -17.97 6.08 -5.16
C MET A 63 -18.01 4.54 -5.01
N ASP A 64 -16.85 3.87 -4.92
CA ASP A 64 -16.77 2.42 -4.67
C ASP A 64 -17.43 1.99 -3.34
N MET A 65 -17.52 2.92 -2.39
CA MET A 65 -18.11 2.73 -1.07
C MET A 65 -19.58 3.15 -1.04
N ALA A 66 -20.23 3.48 -2.16
CA ALA A 66 -21.61 4.00 -2.17
C ALA A 66 -22.66 3.08 -1.51
N ARG A 67 -22.35 1.78 -1.37
CA ARG A 67 -23.21 0.80 -0.66
C ARG A 67 -22.86 0.61 0.82
N SER A 68 -21.78 1.24 1.29
CA SER A 68 -21.33 1.17 2.68
C SER A 68 -22.18 2.07 3.57
N ALA A 69 -22.52 1.60 4.76
CA ALA A 69 -23.18 2.42 5.78
C ALA A 69 -22.33 3.63 6.22
N SER A 70 -21.01 3.58 5.99
CA SER A 70 -20.08 4.67 6.34
C SER A 70 -19.91 5.72 5.23
N PHE A 71 -20.54 5.57 4.06
CA PHE A 71 -20.33 6.43 2.88
C PHE A 71 -20.52 7.92 3.20
N ASP A 72 -21.68 8.29 3.74
CA ASP A 72 -21.99 9.68 4.08
C ASP A 72 -21.04 10.25 5.14
N GLN A 73 -20.53 9.39 6.05
CA GLN A 73 -19.57 9.81 7.07
C GLN A 73 -18.23 10.14 6.44
N VAL A 74 -17.66 9.25 5.61
CA VAL A 74 -16.33 9.46 5.02
C VAL A 74 -16.32 10.63 4.02
N VAL A 75 -17.41 10.82 3.28
CA VAL A 75 -17.60 11.98 2.40
C VAL A 75 -17.58 13.28 3.20
N ARG A 76 -18.41 13.38 4.25
CA ARG A 76 -18.46 14.58 5.11
C ARG A 76 -17.14 14.87 5.81
N GLN A 77 -16.44 13.85 6.29
CA GLN A 77 -15.15 14.03 6.94
C GLN A 77 -14.11 14.62 5.98
N LEU A 78 -13.99 14.08 4.77
CA LEU A 78 -12.99 14.55 3.80
C LEU A 78 -13.33 15.94 3.24
N SER A 79 -14.62 16.26 3.05
CA SER A 79 -15.06 17.57 2.56
C SER A 79 -15.07 18.68 3.63
N SER A 80 -14.88 18.33 4.91
CA SER A 80 -14.97 19.27 6.03
C SER A 80 -13.87 20.35 6.06
N GLY A 81 -12.77 20.13 5.36
CA GLY A 81 -11.62 21.04 5.43
C GLY A 81 -10.49 20.65 4.49
N GLU A 82 -9.30 21.15 4.80
CA GLU A 82 -8.09 20.79 4.07
C GLU A 82 -7.60 19.39 4.48
N ALA A 83 -6.91 18.74 3.55
CA ALA A 83 -6.18 17.50 3.78
C ALA A 83 -4.78 17.63 3.15
N ILE A 84 -3.81 16.90 3.70
CA ILE A 84 -2.52 16.70 3.03
C ILE A 84 -2.62 15.39 2.24
N ALA A 85 -2.44 15.47 0.93
CA ALA A 85 -2.35 14.32 0.04
C ALA A 85 -0.90 14.02 -0.30
N MET A 86 -0.54 12.74 -0.31
CA MET A 86 0.79 12.26 -0.65
C MET A 86 0.72 11.05 -1.57
N VAL A 87 1.66 10.98 -2.52
CA VAL A 87 1.97 9.73 -3.24
C VAL A 87 3.15 9.09 -2.53
N LEU A 88 2.92 7.90 -1.97
CA LEU A 88 3.95 7.12 -1.29
C LEU A 88 4.47 6.04 -2.23
N GLU A 89 5.78 5.87 -2.29
CA GLU A 89 6.45 4.85 -3.08
C GLU A 89 7.34 3.97 -2.20
N GLY A 90 7.28 2.66 -2.41
CA GLY A 90 8.14 1.74 -1.67
C GLY A 90 7.78 0.29 -1.93
N ARG A 91 8.48 -0.62 -1.25
CA ARG A 91 8.13 -2.04 -1.28
C ARG A 91 6.81 -2.22 -0.51
N ARG A 92 5.77 -2.71 -1.20
CA ARG A 92 4.44 -2.94 -0.63
C ARG A 92 3.84 -1.69 0.02
N ALA A 93 3.99 -0.53 -0.63
CA ALA A 93 3.54 0.76 -0.12
C ALA A 93 2.10 0.75 0.40
N ILE A 94 1.17 0.05 -0.27
CA ILE A 94 -0.23 -0.05 0.16
C ILE A 94 -0.32 -0.73 1.54
N GLY A 95 0.29 -1.91 1.66
CA GLY A 95 0.28 -2.68 2.91
C GLY A 95 1.03 -1.97 4.04
N THR A 96 2.19 -1.39 3.72
CA THR A 96 3.00 -0.66 4.69
C THR A 96 2.27 0.57 5.22
N TRP A 97 1.59 1.33 4.36
CA TRP A 97 0.80 2.48 4.78
C TRP A 97 -0.38 2.07 5.68
N LYS A 98 -1.13 1.03 5.31
CA LYS A 98 -2.20 0.48 6.17
C LYS A 98 -1.69 0.04 7.54
N ASN A 99 -0.51 -0.59 7.59
CA ASN A 99 0.12 -1.00 8.85
C ASN A 99 0.53 0.19 9.72
N ILE A 100 0.96 1.31 9.12
CA ILE A 100 1.22 2.55 9.86
C ILE A 100 -0.08 3.09 10.46
N ILE A 101 -1.16 3.18 9.67
CA ILE A 101 -2.47 3.61 10.18
C ILE A 101 -2.91 2.73 11.36
N GLN A 102 -2.85 1.41 11.21
CA GLN A 102 -3.23 0.47 12.27
C GLN A 102 -2.35 0.61 13.53
N LYS A 103 -1.04 0.85 13.37
CA LYS A 103 -0.15 1.12 14.50
C LYS A 103 -0.59 2.38 15.25
N LEU A 104 -0.88 3.47 14.53
CA LEU A 104 -1.27 4.75 15.12
C LEU A 104 -2.65 4.67 15.81
N ASP A 105 -3.59 3.92 15.23
CA ASP A 105 -4.92 3.65 15.80
C ASP A 105 -4.82 2.89 17.13
N ASN A 106 -3.94 1.87 17.20
CA ASN A 106 -3.73 1.04 18.40
C ASN A 106 -2.86 1.69 19.47
N ALA A 107 -1.88 2.50 19.07
CA ALA A 107 -0.89 3.11 19.94
C ALA A 107 -0.54 4.52 19.42
N PRO A 108 -1.22 5.57 19.91
CA PRO A 108 -0.90 6.94 19.53
C PRO A 108 0.51 7.31 19.98
N PHE A 109 1.09 8.34 19.35
CA PHE A 109 2.45 8.77 19.62
C PHE A 109 2.71 9.01 21.13
N GLU A 110 3.83 8.50 21.65
CA GLU A 110 4.16 8.52 23.08
C GLU A 110 4.12 9.95 23.69
N ASN A 111 4.57 10.96 22.95
CA ASN A 111 4.59 12.34 23.46
C ASN A 111 3.25 13.09 23.30
N TYR A 112 2.25 12.46 22.68
CA TYR A 112 0.98 13.09 22.33
C TYR A 112 -0.21 12.33 22.92
N HIS A 113 -0.08 11.79 24.14
CA HIS A 113 -1.12 11.02 24.84
C HIS A 113 -2.52 11.67 24.91
N GLN A 114 -2.67 12.96 24.57
CA GLN A 114 -3.95 13.68 24.47
C GLN A 114 -4.48 13.88 23.04
N LEU A 115 -3.69 13.56 22.01
CA LEU A 115 -4.05 13.71 20.60
C LEU A 115 -4.16 12.32 19.98
N HIS A 116 -5.36 11.99 19.51
CA HIS A 116 -5.68 10.68 18.97
C HIS A 116 -5.74 10.74 17.44
N VAL A 117 -4.93 9.91 16.78
CA VAL A 117 -5.10 9.59 15.36
C VAL A 117 -5.83 8.26 15.32
N ASP A 118 -7.14 8.29 15.16
CA ASP A 118 -7.87 7.08 14.79
C ASP A 118 -7.71 6.79 13.30
N LYS A 119 -8.09 5.58 12.89
CA LYS A 119 -8.09 5.19 11.47
C LYS A 119 -8.93 6.10 10.56
N GLU A 120 -9.91 6.84 11.10
CA GLU A 120 -10.77 7.74 10.32
C GLU A 120 -10.08 9.08 10.05
N CYS A 121 -9.05 9.45 10.79
CA CYS A 121 -8.20 10.62 10.53
C CYS A 121 -7.37 10.51 9.25
N LEU A 122 -7.15 9.28 8.77
CA LEU A 122 -6.28 8.97 7.65
C LEU A 122 -7.07 8.24 6.54
N HIS A 123 -6.54 8.24 5.33
CA HIS A 123 -7.06 7.41 4.22
C HIS A 123 -5.93 6.57 3.64
N ALA A 124 -6.24 5.31 3.35
CA ALA A 124 -5.40 4.40 2.59
C ALA A 124 -6.21 3.75 1.48
N SER A 125 -5.60 3.60 0.31
CA SER A 125 -6.16 2.82 -0.77
C SER A 125 -6.30 1.34 -0.38
N ASP A 126 -7.39 0.69 -0.78
CA ASP A 126 -7.64 -0.69 -0.35
C ASP A 126 -6.77 -1.72 -1.09
N ASP A 127 -6.59 -1.48 -2.38
CA ASP A 127 -5.87 -2.35 -3.28
C ASP A 127 -5.17 -1.51 -4.35
N TYR A 128 -4.46 -2.21 -5.21
CA TYR A 128 -3.69 -1.64 -6.29
C TYR A 128 -4.52 -0.81 -7.28
N PHE A 129 -5.69 -1.30 -7.72
CA PHE A 129 -6.51 -0.60 -8.70
C PHE A 129 -7.06 0.69 -8.11
N LYS A 130 -7.50 0.62 -6.85
CA LYS A 130 -7.95 1.78 -6.08
C LYS A 130 -6.81 2.78 -5.89
N ALA A 131 -5.61 2.33 -5.52
CA ALA A 131 -4.44 3.20 -5.38
C ALA A 131 -4.14 3.99 -6.65
N ARG A 132 -4.09 3.33 -7.82
CA ARG A 132 -3.85 4.03 -9.09
C ARG A 132 -4.92 5.06 -9.41
N ARG A 133 -6.20 4.68 -9.25
CA ARG A 133 -7.32 5.58 -9.54
C ARG A 133 -7.29 6.80 -8.62
N GLU A 134 -7.08 6.57 -7.33
CA GLU A 134 -7.03 7.63 -6.32
C GLU A 134 -5.83 8.56 -6.53
N ILE A 135 -4.64 8.02 -6.86
CA ILE A 135 -3.48 8.83 -7.22
C ILE A 135 -3.78 9.67 -8.46
N GLN A 136 -4.35 9.10 -9.52
CA GLN A 136 -4.70 9.85 -10.74
C GLN A 136 -5.79 10.90 -10.49
N PHE A 137 -6.73 10.64 -9.59
CA PHE A 137 -7.77 11.58 -9.21
C PHE A 137 -7.17 12.82 -8.53
N ILE A 138 -6.23 12.62 -7.59
CA ILE A 138 -5.63 13.73 -6.83
C ILE A 138 -4.44 14.36 -7.58
N PHE A 139 -3.61 13.56 -8.24
CA PHE A 139 -2.37 13.94 -8.92
C PHE A 139 -2.38 13.45 -10.39
N PRO A 140 -3.21 14.05 -11.27
CA PRO A 140 -3.31 13.64 -12.68
C PRO A 140 -2.00 13.79 -13.46
N GLU A 141 -1.05 14.58 -12.95
CA GLU A 141 0.29 14.76 -13.51
C GLU A 141 1.26 13.60 -13.21
N VAL A 142 0.91 12.70 -12.27
CA VAL A 142 1.78 11.59 -11.87
C VAL A 142 1.73 10.48 -12.92
N GLN A 143 2.89 10.16 -13.47
CA GLN A 143 3.06 9.01 -14.35
C GLN A 143 3.37 7.77 -13.52
N LEU A 144 2.37 6.93 -13.34
CA LEU A 144 2.54 5.64 -12.68
C LEU A 144 3.16 4.63 -13.64
N VAL A 145 4.00 3.75 -13.11
CA VAL A 145 4.57 2.63 -13.88
C VAL A 145 3.44 1.83 -14.54
N PRO A 146 3.59 1.38 -15.80
CA PRO A 146 2.59 0.54 -16.43
C PRO A 146 2.31 -0.72 -15.62
N TRP A 147 1.02 -1.07 -15.46
CA TRP A 147 0.61 -2.22 -14.63
C TRP A 147 1.29 -3.52 -14.99
N ASN A 148 1.50 -3.78 -16.29
CA ASN A 148 2.21 -4.96 -16.75
C ASN A 148 3.66 -4.99 -16.24
N GLU A 149 4.37 -3.88 -16.22
CA GLU A 149 5.76 -3.82 -15.75
C GLU A 149 5.83 -4.03 -14.22
N GLU A 150 4.89 -3.43 -13.49
CA GLU A 150 4.79 -3.57 -12.04
C GLU A 150 4.40 -4.99 -11.59
N VAL A 151 3.43 -5.63 -12.28
CA VAL A 151 3.08 -7.04 -12.04
C VAL A 151 4.25 -7.95 -12.34
N GLN A 152 4.95 -7.74 -13.46
CA GLN A 152 6.09 -8.58 -13.79
C GLN A 152 7.18 -8.44 -12.73
N HIS A 153 7.48 -7.23 -12.26
CA HIS A 153 8.43 -7.03 -11.18
C HIS A 153 7.97 -7.72 -9.88
N TYR A 154 6.72 -7.52 -9.45
CA TYR A 154 6.17 -8.18 -8.27
C TYR A 154 6.24 -9.71 -8.36
N LEU A 155 5.88 -10.27 -9.52
CA LEU A 155 5.98 -11.71 -9.74
C LEU A 155 7.42 -12.20 -9.60
N GLN A 156 8.39 -11.52 -10.23
CA GLN A 156 9.80 -11.92 -10.19
C GLN A 156 10.43 -11.79 -8.80
N GLU A 157 10.11 -10.73 -8.06
CA GLU A 157 10.74 -10.44 -6.77
C GLU A 157 10.05 -11.13 -5.59
N GLU A 158 8.72 -11.21 -5.58
CA GLU A 158 7.96 -11.62 -4.39
C GLU A 158 7.31 -13.00 -4.53
N VAL A 159 6.83 -13.36 -5.72
CA VAL A 159 6.01 -14.57 -5.91
C VAL A 159 6.84 -15.76 -6.40
N ILE A 160 7.53 -15.59 -7.52
CA ILE A 160 8.25 -16.66 -8.22
C ILE A 160 9.28 -17.35 -7.32
N PRO A 161 10.15 -16.64 -6.56
CA PRO A 161 11.18 -17.31 -5.75
C PRO A 161 10.60 -18.25 -4.69
N THR A 162 9.49 -17.87 -4.06
CA THR A 162 8.82 -18.68 -3.03
C THR A 162 7.98 -19.79 -3.67
N MET A 163 7.23 -19.45 -4.72
CA MET A 163 6.36 -20.41 -5.41
C MET A 163 7.15 -21.51 -6.11
N SER A 164 8.26 -21.17 -6.79
CA SER A 164 9.12 -22.15 -7.44
C SER A 164 9.67 -23.18 -6.45
N ARG A 165 10.17 -22.73 -5.29
CA ARG A 165 10.64 -23.63 -4.21
C ARG A 165 9.50 -24.52 -3.69
N ALA A 166 8.33 -23.94 -3.45
CA ALA A 166 7.16 -24.66 -2.98
C ALA A 166 6.75 -25.79 -3.95
N LEU A 167 6.70 -25.48 -5.24
CA LEU A 167 6.30 -26.42 -6.29
C LEU A 167 7.36 -27.51 -6.52
N GLU A 168 8.64 -27.18 -6.45
CA GLU A 168 9.73 -28.14 -6.53
C GLU A 168 9.65 -29.16 -5.37
N GLU A 169 9.46 -28.67 -4.14
CA GLU A 169 9.30 -29.55 -2.99
C GLU A 169 7.99 -30.35 -3.04
N LEU A 170 6.90 -29.76 -3.50
CA LEU A 170 5.63 -30.46 -3.70
C LEU A 170 5.80 -31.64 -4.65
N ALA A 171 6.46 -31.42 -5.79
CA ALA A 171 6.72 -32.45 -6.78
C ALA A 171 7.61 -33.59 -6.23
N ARG A 172 8.62 -33.24 -5.43
CA ARG A 172 9.52 -34.21 -4.78
C ARG A 172 8.83 -35.03 -3.69
N THR A 173 7.99 -34.39 -2.88
CA THR A 173 7.35 -35.00 -1.72
C THR A 173 6.13 -35.83 -2.15
N ASN A 174 5.47 -35.43 -3.25
CA ASN A 174 4.27 -36.05 -3.81
C ASN A 174 3.24 -36.48 -2.73
N PRO A 175 2.79 -35.54 -1.89
CA PRO A 175 1.91 -35.84 -0.78
C PRO A 175 0.52 -36.27 -1.27
N ILE A 176 -0.20 -37.01 -0.42
CA ILE A 176 -1.56 -37.51 -0.71
C ILE A 176 -2.54 -36.35 -0.98
N ASP A 177 -2.35 -35.22 -0.29
CA ASP A 177 -3.12 -33.99 -0.49
C ASP A 177 -2.20 -32.83 -0.89
N PRO A 178 -1.93 -32.66 -2.21
CA PRO A 178 -1.02 -31.65 -2.72
C PRO A 178 -1.40 -30.22 -2.36
N LEU A 179 -2.69 -29.88 -2.36
CA LEU A 179 -3.15 -28.52 -2.12
C LEU A 179 -3.05 -28.15 -0.65
N LYS A 180 -3.47 -29.03 0.25
CA LYS A 180 -3.31 -28.80 1.70
C LYS A 180 -1.84 -28.71 2.09
N TRP A 181 -1.00 -29.57 1.50
CA TRP A 181 0.44 -29.52 1.72
C TRP A 181 1.03 -28.19 1.25
N LEU A 182 0.70 -27.75 0.03
CA LEU A 182 1.21 -26.50 -0.55
C LEU A 182 0.79 -25.29 0.28
N ALA A 183 -0.48 -25.24 0.70
CA ALA A 183 -0.97 -24.17 1.58
C ALA A 183 -0.20 -24.11 2.90
N SER A 184 0.02 -25.27 3.53
CA SER A 184 0.78 -25.37 4.78
C SER A 184 2.26 -24.99 4.59
N TRP A 185 2.85 -25.35 3.45
CA TRP A 185 4.21 -24.99 3.09
C TRP A 185 4.34 -23.48 2.93
N LEU A 186 3.50 -22.86 2.11
CA LEU A 186 3.49 -21.41 1.91
C LEU A 186 3.29 -20.66 3.23
N TRP A 187 2.42 -21.16 4.10
CA TRP A 187 2.17 -20.60 5.42
C TRP A 187 3.39 -20.59 6.34
N ARG A 188 4.22 -21.65 6.29
CA ARG A 188 5.46 -21.77 7.09
C ARG A 188 6.63 -21.00 6.49
N HIS A 189 6.63 -20.81 5.18
CA HIS A 189 7.72 -20.19 4.43
C HIS A 189 7.38 -18.78 3.92
N ASP A 190 6.34 -18.16 4.48
CA ASP A 190 6.01 -16.76 4.19
C ASP A 190 7.14 -15.85 4.72
N PRO A 191 7.91 -15.18 3.83
CA PRO A 191 9.02 -14.31 4.21
C PRO A 191 8.61 -13.11 5.08
N GLN A 192 7.32 -12.82 5.14
CA GLN A 192 6.75 -11.66 5.83
C GLN A 192 6.22 -12.02 7.21
N ARG A 193 6.09 -13.31 7.50
CA ARG A 193 5.70 -13.79 8.81
C ARG A 193 6.94 -13.73 9.69
N GLY A 194 7.01 -12.72 10.56
CA GLY A 194 8.02 -12.68 11.62
C GLY A 194 7.98 -13.98 12.44
N GLU A 195 9.07 -14.31 13.14
CA GLU A 195 9.17 -15.52 13.98
C GLU A 195 7.97 -15.62 14.94
N SER A 196 6.96 -16.40 14.57
CA SER A 196 5.78 -16.63 15.40
C SER A 196 5.80 -18.07 15.87
N THR A 197 5.99 -18.22 17.18
CA THR A 197 6.07 -19.46 17.96
C THR A 197 4.70 -20.02 18.35
N ILE A 198 3.63 -19.75 17.60
CA ILE A 198 2.36 -20.43 17.87
C ILE A 198 2.46 -21.83 17.28
N ALA A 199 2.50 -22.80 18.19
CA ALA A 199 2.67 -24.22 17.96
C ALA A 199 1.78 -24.74 16.83
N ASP A 200 2.38 -25.63 16.05
CA ASP A 200 1.68 -26.55 15.17
C ASP A 200 0.67 -27.37 16.00
N ASP A 201 -0.60 -26.95 16.00
CA ASP A 201 -1.69 -27.87 16.28
C ASP A 201 -2.12 -28.52 14.97
N TYR A 202 -1.45 -29.64 14.64
CA TYR A 202 -1.95 -30.68 13.74
C TYR A 202 -1.63 -32.07 14.29
#